data_AF-A0A9E5NLR0-F1
#
_entry.id   AF-A0A9E5NLR0-F1
#
_cell.length_a   1.000
_cell.length_b   1.000
_cell.length_c   1.000
_cell.angle_alpha   90.00
_cell.angle_beta   90.00
_cell.angle_gamma   90.00
#
_symmetry.space_group_name_H-M   'P 1'
#
loop_
_entity.id
_entity.type
_entity.pdbx_description
1 polymer ?
#
loop_
_entity_poly.entity_id
_entity_poly.type
_entity_poly.pdbx_seq_one_letter_code
_entity_poly.pdbx_strand_id
1 'polypeptide(L)'
;MTEAQVRAIQDDLVRPMQQTTWRFKLFILILTGVVVWGLFAYSLQLRFGLIETHMRDQVLWGIYISNFVFFIGISHVGALMSAILRLSGAEWRRPITRMAEAITVCSLVIGAS
;
A
#
# COMPACT_ATOMS: atom_id res chain seq x y z
N MET A 1 14.96 9.10 32.36
CA MET A 1 14.65 9.85 31.14
C MET A 1 13.91 11.12 31.57
N THR A 2 14.54 12.29 31.48
CA THR A 2 13.99 13.57 31.96
C THR A 2 12.85 14.04 31.07
N GLU A 3 11.79 14.65 31.62
CA GLU A 3 10.62 15.09 30.83
C GLU A 3 10.98 15.99 29.64
N ALA A 4 12.05 16.78 29.76
CA ALA A 4 12.59 17.59 28.68
C ALA A 4 13.10 16.76 27.47
N GLN A 5 13.68 15.59 27.72
CA GLN A 5 14.15 14.68 26.67
C GLN A 5 12.98 14.00 25.95
N VAL A 6 11.92 13.65 26.68
CA VAL A 6 10.68 13.09 26.11
C VAL A 6 10.04 14.07 25.13
N ARG A 7 9.95 15.36 25.52
CA ARG A 7 9.38 16.41 24.67
C ARG A 7 10.22 16.69 23.42
N ALA A 8 11.55 16.71 23.53
CA ALA A 8 12.43 16.89 22.38
C ALA A 8 12.29 15.75 21.35
N ILE A 9 12.18 14.50 21.79
CA ILE A 9 11.93 13.35 20.91
C ILE A 9 10.53 13.44 20.30
N GLN A 10 9.53 13.83 21.08
CA GLN A 10 8.17 14.03 20.58
C GLN A 10 8.14 15.07 19.45
N ASP A 11 8.74 16.24 19.66
CA ASP A 11 8.78 17.33 18.67
C ASP A 11 9.52 16.92 17.38
N ASP A 12 10.58 16.12 17.48
CA ASP A 12 11.30 15.58 16.33
C ASP A 12 10.50 14.48 15.58
N LEU A 13 9.65 13.74 16.28
CA LEU A 13 8.76 12.74 15.68
C LEU A 13 7.54 13.37 14.97
N VAL A 14 7.01 14.49 15.45
CA VAL A 14 5.90 15.22 14.79
C VAL A 14 6.36 16.22 13.74
N ARG A 15 7.63 16.66 13.75
CA ARG A 15 8.21 17.54 12.72
C ARG A 15 7.96 17.10 11.26
N PRO A 16 8.10 15.80 10.90
CA PRO A 16 7.82 15.29 9.55
C PRO A 16 6.34 15.39 9.16
N MET A 17 5.43 15.36 10.14
CA MET A 17 3.99 15.56 9.90
C MET A 17 3.66 17.04 9.70
N GLN A 18 4.34 17.96 10.38
CA GLN A 18 4.07 19.40 10.27
C GLN A 18 4.72 20.04 9.04
N GLN A 19 5.88 19.55 8.59
CA GLN A 19 6.57 20.10 7.41
C GLN A 19 6.29 19.27 6.15
N THR A 20 5.04 19.34 5.69
CA THR A 20 4.66 18.71 4.43
C THR A 20 5.10 19.58 3.25
N THR A 21 6.22 19.24 2.62
CA THR A 21 6.72 19.88 1.39
C THR A 21 5.63 19.92 0.31
N TRP A 22 5.51 21.03 -0.43
CA TRP A 22 4.57 21.17 -1.56
C TRP A 22 4.64 20.00 -2.55
N ARG A 23 5.84 19.48 -2.83
CA ARG A 23 6.06 18.30 -3.68
C ARG A 23 5.37 17.04 -3.15
N PHE A 24 5.37 16.85 -1.84
CA PHE A 24 4.69 15.72 -1.20
C PHE A 24 3.17 15.89 -1.26
N LYS A 25 2.64 17.11 -1.09
CA LYS A 25 1.21 17.38 -1.26
C LYS A 25 0.75 17.13 -2.70
N LEU A 26 1.55 17.54 -3.69
CA LEU A 26 1.30 17.24 -5.11
C LEU A 26 1.30 15.74 -5.39
N PHE A 27 2.28 15.02 -4.84
CA PHE A 27 2.37 13.58 -4.98
C PHE A 27 1.15 12.86 -4.38
N ILE A 28 0.73 13.26 -3.17
CA ILE A 28 -0.50 12.76 -2.55
C ILE A 28 -1.73 13.08 -3.39
N LEU A 29 -1.86 14.31 -3.90
CA LEU A 29 -2.99 14.72 -4.74
C LEU A 29 -3.11 13.84 -5.98
N ILE A 30 -1.98 13.57 -6.66
CA ILE A 30 -1.94 12.71 -7.85
C ILE A 30 -2.37 11.28 -7.49
N LEU A 31 -1.82 10.72 -6.40
CA LEU A 31 -2.20 9.39 -5.91
C LEU A 31 -3.68 9.30 -5.59
N THR A 32 -4.24 10.29 -4.88
CA THR A 32 -5.67 10.35 -4.59
C THR A 32 -6.51 10.44 -5.87
N GLY A 33 -6.07 11.21 -6.86
CA GLY A 33 -6.71 11.29 -8.17
C GLY A 33 -6.77 9.94 -8.89
N VAL A 34 -5.67 9.18 -8.87
CA VAL A 34 -5.61 7.82 -9.44
C VAL A 34 -6.56 6.87 -8.72
N VAL A 35 -6.65 6.94 -7.38
CA VAL A 35 -7.57 6.12 -6.59
C VAL A 35 -9.04 6.43 -6.91
N VAL A 36 -9.40 7.72 -7.01
CA VAL A 36 -10.76 8.14 -7.37
C VAL A 36 -11.12 7.72 -8.79
N TRP A 37 -10.18 7.82 -9.73
CA TRP A 37 -10.36 7.32 -11.09
C TRP A 37 -10.59 5.80 -11.12
N GLY A 38 -9.81 5.04 -10.34
CA GLY A 38 -10.00 3.60 -10.19
C GLY A 38 -11.36 3.23 -9.60
N LEU A 39 -11.81 3.94 -8.56
CA LEU A 39 -13.15 3.77 -7.97
C LEU A 39 -14.27 4.11 -8.95
N PHE A 40 -14.08 5.12 -9.79
CA PHE A 40 -15.04 5.48 -10.83
C PHE A 40 -15.15 4.38 -11.89
N ALA A 41 -14.01 3.86 -12.38
CA ALA A 41 -13.98 2.74 -13.31
C ALA A 41 -14.62 1.47 -12.71
N TYR A 42 -14.35 1.16 -11.43
CA TYR A 42 -14.98 0.05 -10.71
C TYR A 42 -16.51 0.25 -10.59
N SER A 43 -16.95 1.47 -10.30
CA SER A 43 -18.38 1.79 -10.21
C SER A 43 -19.10 1.68 -11.55
N LEU A 44 -18.43 2.01 -12.66
CA LEU A 44 -18.95 1.79 -14.01
C LEU A 44 -19.04 0.30 -14.31
N GLN A 45 -18.02 -0.48 -13.95
CA GLN A 45 -18.01 -1.94 -14.11
C GLN A 45 -19.17 -2.62 -13.35
N LEU A 46 -19.52 -2.15 -12.15
CA LEU A 46 -20.67 -2.65 -11.38
C LEU A 46 -22.02 -2.34 -12.04
N ARG A 47 -22.13 -1.24 -12.80
CA ARG A 47 -23.40 -0.80 -13.43
C ARG A 47 -23.62 -1.40 -14.82
N PHE A 48 -22.55 -1.53 -15.61
CA PHE A 48 -22.62 -2.01 -17.00
C PHE A 48 -22.24 -3.50 -17.15
N GLY A 49 -21.78 -4.13 -16.06
CA GLY A 49 -21.38 -5.53 -16.03
C GLY A 49 -19.95 -5.76 -16.53
N LEU A 50 -19.48 -7.01 -16.42
CA LEU A 50 -18.12 -7.46 -16.78
C LEU A 50 -17.79 -7.34 -18.29
N ILE A 51 -18.70 -6.82 -19.09
CA ILE A 51 -18.54 -6.61 -20.53
C ILE A 51 -17.61 -5.42 -20.82
N GLU A 52 -17.61 -4.39 -19.96
CA GLU A 52 -16.78 -3.17 -20.12
C GLU A 52 -15.28 -3.41 -19.89
N THR A 53 -14.91 -4.46 -19.13
CA THR A 53 -13.51 -4.87 -18.95
C THR A 53 -12.95 -5.63 -20.15
N HIS A 54 -13.68 -5.70 -21.27
CA HIS A 54 -13.30 -6.48 -22.46
C HIS A 54 -13.00 -7.95 -22.15
N MET A 55 -13.63 -8.52 -21.12
CA MET A 55 -13.54 -9.95 -20.81
C MET A 55 -14.29 -10.74 -21.89
N ARG A 56 -13.55 -11.27 -22.85
CA ARG A 56 -14.08 -12.14 -23.90
C ARG A 56 -14.29 -13.55 -23.32
N ASP A 57 -15.30 -14.25 -23.84
CA ASP A 57 -15.81 -15.55 -23.38
C ASP A 57 -14.74 -16.66 -23.20
N GLN A 58 -13.53 -16.49 -23.76
CA GLN A 58 -12.41 -17.42 -23.61
C GLN A 58 -11.56 -17.24 -22.33
N VAL A 59 -11.52 -16.06 -21.70
CA VAL A 59 -10.70 -15.81 -20.49
C VAL A 59 -11.38 -14.79 -19.57
N LEU A 60 -12.41 -15.24 -18.87
CA LEU A 60 -13.25 -14.42 -17.98
C LEU A 60 -12.61 -14.16 -16.60
N TRP A 61 -11.41 -14.69 -16.31
CA TRP A 61 -10.77 -14.55 -14.99
C TRP A 61 -9.38 -13.92 -15.01
N GLY A 62 -8.75 -13.80 -16.19
CA GLY A 62 -7.29 -13.66 -16.31
C GLY A 62 -6.73 -12.45 -15.57
N ILE A 63 -7.38 -11.29 -15.70
CA ILE A 63 -6.96 -10.05 -15.04
C ILE A 63 -7.13 -10.15 -13.52
N TYR A 64 -8.25 -10.69 -13.03
CA TYR A 64 -8.48 -10.84 -11.58
C TYR A 64 -7.51 -11.82 -10.92
N ILE A 65 -7.30 -13.01 -11.52
CA ILE A 65 -6.37 -14.00 -10.97
C ILE A 65 -4.91 -13.53 -11.10
N SER A 66 -4.54 -12.87 -12.19
CA SER A 66 -3.19 -12.32 -12.34
C SER A 66 -2.90 -11.28 -11.26
N ASN A 67 -3.86 -10.38 -10.97
CA ASN A 67 -3.73 -9.40 -9.91
C ASN A 67 -3.63 -10.07 -8.53
N PHE A 68 -4.50 -11.03 -8.24
CA PHE A 68 -4.48 -11.80 -7.00
C PHE A 68 -3.14 -12.51 -6.76
N VAL A 69 -2.63 -13.27 -7.74
CA VAL A 69 -1.35 -13.98 -7.63
C VAL A 69 -0.17 -13.00 -7.51
N PHE A 70 -0.22 -11.87 -8.21
CA PHE A 70 0.79 -10.82 -8.10
C PHE A 70 0.89 -10.27 -6.66
N PHE A 71 -0.24 -9.95 -6.03
CA PHE A 71 -0.26 -9.46 -4.65
C PHE A 71 0.08 -10.52 -3.61
N ILE A 72 -0.26 -11.80 -3.85
CA ILE A 72 0.25 -12.92 -3.04
C ILE A 72 1.78 -12.98 -3.11
N GLY A 73 2.36 -12.84 -4.32
CA GLY A 73 3.80 -12.80 -4.52
C GLY A 73 4.48 -11.70 -3.71
N ILE A 74 3.95 -10.48 -3.76
CA ILE A 74 4.46 -9.34 -2.97
C ILE A 74 4.38 -9.62 -1.47
N SER A 75 3.27 -10.20 -1.00
CA SER A 75 3.09 -10.54 0.41
C SER A 75 4.12 -11.56 0.89
N HIS A 76 4.43 -12.56 0.07
CA HIS A 76 5.44 -13.57 0.39
C HIS A 76 6.85 -12.98 0.48
N VAL A 77 7.20 -12.05 -0.41
CA VAL A 77 8.48 -11.32 -0.36
C VAL A 77 8.59 -10.48 0.92
N GLY A 78 7.51 -9.84 1.35
CA GLY A 78 7.47 -9.09 2.62
C GLY A 78 7.71 -9.99 3.84
N ALA A 79 7.10 -11.17 3.86
CA ALA A 79 7.32 -12.17 4.92
C ALA A 79 8.76 -12.71 4.91
N LEU A 80 9.29 -13.04 3.73
CA LEU A 80 10.64 -13.57 3.54
C LEU A 80 11.72 -12.55 3.96
N MET A 81 11.53 -11.27 3.62
CA MET A 81 12.40 -10.20 4.11
C MET A 81 12.37 -10.04 5.63
N SER A 82 11.17 -10.11 6.24
CA SER A 82 11.03 -10.07 7.70
C SER A 82 11.73 -11.24 8.39
N ALA A 83 11.68 -12.44 7.79
CA ALA A 83 12.35 -13.63 8.29
C ALA A 83 13.88 -13.52 8.21
N ILE A 84 14.43 -13.13 7.05
CA ILE A 84 15.88 -12.92 6.85
C ILE A 84 16.44 -11.92 7.88
N LEU A 85 15.71 -10.84 8.15
CA LEU A 85 16.15 -9.82 9.11
C LEU A 85 15.95 -10.20 10.56
N ARG A 86 15.12 -11.22 10.83
CA ARG A 86 15.05 -11.85 12.16
C ARG A 86 16.28 -12.73 12.38
N LEU A 87 16.69 -13.46 11.33
CA LEU A 87 17.87 -14.33 11.35
C LEU A 87 19.19 -13.56 11.37
N SER A 88 19.27 -12.39 10.72
CA SER A 88 20.51 -11.59 10.68
C SER A 88 20.76 -10.74 11.94
N GLY A 89 19.85 -10.73 12.91
CA GLY A 89 20.03 -10.01 14.19
C GLY A 89 20.15 -8.48 14.06
N ALA A 90 19.84 -7.89 12.90
CA ALA A 90 20.03 -6.46 12.66
C ALA A 90 18.94 -5.61 13.34
N GLU A 91 19.33 -4.67 14.22
CA GLU A 91 18.44 -3.69 14.87
C GLU A 91 17.70 -2.74 13.90
N TRP A 92 18.07 -2.75 12.61
CA TRP A 92 17.46 -1.96 11.53
C TRP A 92 16.08 -2.47 11.07
N ARG A 93 15.29 -3.13 11.94
CA ARG A 93 13.97 -3.76 11.64
C ARG A 93 12.79 -2.79 11.48
N ARG A 94 12.95 -1.53 11.89
CA ARG A 94 11.91 -0.48 11.84
C ARG A 94 11.35 -0.13 10.44
N PRO A 95 12.15 -0.04 9.36
CA PRO A 95 11.65 0.29 8.02
C PRO A 95 10.84 -0.86 7.40
N ILE A 96 11.09 -2.11 7.79
CA ILE A 96 10.42 -3.27 7.19
C ILE A 96 9.08 -3.59 7.83
N THR A 97 8.92 -3.23 9.10
CA THR A 97 7.59 -3.21 9.72
C THR A 97 6.65 -2.24 9.00
N ARG A 98 7.17 -1.06 8.56
CA ARG A 98 6.39 -0.10 7.76
C ARG A 98 6.08 -0.60 6.33
N MET A 99 7.03 -1.28 5.70
CA MET A 99 6.76 -1.91 4.39
C MET A 99 5.71 -3.02 4.49
N ALA A 100 5.72 -3.79 5.58
CA ALA A 100 4.70 -4.81 5.83
C ALA A 100 3.30 -4.19 6.02
N GLU A 101 3.17 -3.08 6.75
CA GLU A 101 1.92 -2.32 6.88
C GLU A 101 1.41 -1.79 5.52
N ALA A 102 2.30 -1.29 4.66
CA ALA A 102 1.91 -0.83 3.33
C ALA A 102 1.41 -1.99 2.45
N ILE A 103 2.04 -3.16 2.52
CA ILE A 103 1.64 -4.35 1.75
C ILE A 103 0.28 -4.87 2.23
N THR A 104 0.01 -4.90 3.54
CA THR A 104 -1.31 -5.31 4.05
C THR A 104 -2.40 -4.34 3.64
N VAL A 105 -2.16 -3.02 3.64
CA VAL A 105 -3.13 -2.04 3.13
C VAL A 105 -3.40 -2.26 1.63
N CYS A 106 -2.35 -2.42 0.81
CA CYS A 106 -2.52 -2.71 -0.61
C CYS A 106 -3.29 -4.02 -0.84
N SER A 107 -2.93 -5.09 -0.12
CA SER A 107 -3.61 -6.38 -0.22
C SER A 107 -5.08 -6.31 0.20
N LEU A 108 -5.44 -5.48 1.17
CA LEU A 108 -6.81 -5.35 1.65
C LEU A 108 -7.69 -4.60 0.64
N VAL A 109 -7.14 -3.58 -0.03
CA VAL A 109 -7.82 -2.84 -1.09
C VAL A 109 -8.10 -3.73 -2.31
N ILE A 110 -7.15 -4.61 -2.66
CA ILE A 110 -7.26 -5.45 -3.86
C ILE A 110 -7.97 -6.79 -3.59
N GLY A 111 -7.90 -7.31 -2.37
CA GLY A 111 -8.65 -8.50 -1.97
C GLY A 111 -10.13 -8.23 -1.71
N ALA A 112 -10.50 -6.98 -1.44
CA ALA A 112 -11.89 -6.57 -1.21
C ALA A 112 -12.66 -6.18 -2.49
N SER A 113 -11.99 -6.12 -3.65
CA SER A 113 -12.57 -5.72 -4.95
C SER A 113 -12.97 -6.92 -5.81
#